data_AF-A0A925MLA9-F1
#
_entry.id   AF-A0A925MLA9-F1
#
_cell.length_a   1.000
_cell.length_b   1.000
_cell.length_c   1.000
_cell.angle_alpha   90.00
_cell.angle_beta   90.00
_cell.angle_gamma   90.00
#
_symmetry.space_group_name_H-M   'P 1'
#
loop_
_entity.id
_entity.type
_entity.pdbx_description
1 polymer ?
#
loop_
_entity_poly.entity_id
_entity_poly.type
_entity_poly.pdbx_seq_one_letter_code
_entity_poly.pdbx_strand_id
1 'polypeptide(L)' 'DVDVLVINASKLDITDKKKDEKYYLTYSGYPGGQKKEFLGHLLERKGVEEVIVRAVSRMLPKNKLRDRMLLNIEITK' A
#
# COMPACT_ATOMS: atom_id res chain seq x y z
N ASP A 1 -7.32 -23.05 -0.09
CA ASP A 1 -6.77 -21.70 -0.28
C ASP A 1 -6.72 -20.98 1.06
N VAL A 2 -5.77 -20.07 1.26
CA VAL A 2 -5.64 -19.32 2.52
C VAL A 2 -6.12 -17.89 2.26
N ASP A 3 -7.11 -17.47 3.05
CA ASP A 3 -7.63 -16.11 3.06
C ASP A 3 -7.18 -15.41 4.34
N VAL A 4 -6.78 -14.14 4.21
CA VAL A 4 -6.25 -13.34 5.32
C VAL A 4 -7.15 -12.14 5.53
N LEU A 5 -7.82 -12.10 6.69
CA LEU A 5 -8.64 -10.98 7.10
C LEU A 5 -7.86 -10.06 8.05
N VAL A 6 -7.69 -8.80 7.66
CA VAL A 6 -7.06 -7.76 8.48
C VAL A 6 -8.15 -6.84 9.02
N ILE A 7 -8.40 -6.93 10.34
CA ILE A 7 -9.39 -6.10 11.04
C ILE A 7 -8.75 -4.86 11.68
N ASN A 8 -9.52 -3.79 11.86
CA ASN A 8 -9.10 -2.52 12.50
C ASN A 8 -7.89 -1.86 11.82
N ALA A 9 -7.83 -1.86 10.49
CA ALA A 9 -6.73 -1.23 9.77
C ALA A 9 -6.58 0.27 10.10
N SER A 10 -7.64 0.94 10.53
CA SER A 10 -7.60 2.36 10.92
C SER A 10 -6.71 2.65 12.14
N LYS A 11 -6.46 1.66 13.00
CA LYS A 11 -5.65 1.79 14.22
C LYS A 11 -4.19 1.40 14.01
N LEU A 12 -3.74 1.29 12.76
CA LEU A 12 -2.38 0.92 12.44
C LEU A 12 -1.38 1.92 13.05
N ASP A 13 -0.42 1.41 13.81
CA ASP A 13 0.63 2.23 14.40
C ASP A 13 1.64 2.67 13.33
N ILE A 14 1.48 3.90 12.85
CA ILE A 14 2.43 4.58 11.98
C ILE A 14 2.98 5.77 12.75
N THR A 15 4.28 5.73 13.04
CA THR A 15 4.98 6.88 13.64
C THR A 15 4.87 8.11 12.76
N ASP A 16 4.67 9.28 13.36
CA ASP A 16 4.44 10.53 12.61
C ASP A 16 5.61 10.87 11.68
N LYS A 17 6.85 10.61 12.12
CA LYS A 17 8.05 10.71 11.28
C LYS A 17 7.96 9.92 9.98
N LYS A 18 7.35 8.72 10.00
CA LYS A 18 7.17 7.91 8.79
C LYS A 18 6.09 8.49 7.87
N LYS A 19 5.08 9.19 8.40
CA LYS A 19 4.05 9.84 7.58
C LYS A 19 4.66 10.96 6.72
N ASP A 20 5.64 11.66 7.27
CA ASP A 20 6.28 12.81 6.63
C ASP A 20 7.48 12.41 5.76
N GLU A 21 8.27 11.41 6.18
CA GLU A 21 9.49 11.06 5.45
C GLU A 21 9.26 10.02 4.34
N LYS A 22 8.29 9.11 4.51
CA LYS A 22 8.05 8.06 3.52
C LYS A 22 7.26 8.61 2.35
N TYR A 23 7.80 8.45 1.16
CA TYR A 23 7.12 8.81 -0.08
C TYR A 23 7.04 7.63 -1.05
N TYR A 24 5.96 7.62 -1.82
CA TYR A 24 5.72 6.71 -2.93
C TYR A 24 6.07 7.44 -4.23
N LEU A 25 7.00 6.85 -4.98
CA LEU A 25 7.31 7.29 -6.34
C LEU A 25 6.52 6.45 -7.33
N THR A 26 5.91 7.13 -8.30
CA THR A 26 5.32 6.50 -9.48
C THR A 26 5.82 7.23 -10.72
N TYR A 27 5.99 6.49 -11.81
CA TYR A 27 6.48 7.05 -13.06
C TYR A 27 5.56 6.62 -14.20
N SER A 28 5.13 7.58 -15.01
CA SER A 28 4.20 7.31 -16.11
C SER A 28 4.87 6.75 -17.37
N GLY A 29 6.20 6.81 -17.48
CA GLY A 29 6.95 6.42 -18.68
C GLY A 29 7.35 7.59 -19.58
N TYR A 30 6.80 8.79 -19.37
CA TYR A 30 7.13 10.00 -20.13
C TYR A 30 8.21 10.84 -19.42
N PRO A 31 9.10 11.55 -20.14
CA PRO A 31 10.01 12.53 -19.55
C PRO A 31 9.24 13.54 -18.68
N GLY A 32 9.66 13.72 -17.42
CA GLY A 32 8.95 14.57 -16.44
C GLY A 32 7.72 13.92 -15.77
N GLY A 33 7.38 12.68 -16.11
CA GLY A 33 6.21 11.96 -15.58
C GLY A 33 6.35 11.37 -14.17
N GLN A 34 7.31 11.84 -13.38
CA GLN A 34 7.55 11.35 -12.02
C GLN A 34 6.59 12.03 -11.04
N LYS A 35 5.80 11.24 -10.31
CA LYS A 35 4.93 11.72 -9.24
C LYS A 35 5.43 11.20 -7.90
N LYS A 36 5.59 12.11 -6.94
CA LYS A 36 5.96 11.82 -5.55
C LYS A 36 4.75 12.11 -4.67
N GLU A 37 4.39 11.14 -3.84
CA GLU A 37 3.29 11.27 -2.88
C GLU A 37 3.76 10.84 -1.49
N PHE A 38 3.58 11.68 -0.48
CA PHE A 38 3.92 11.33 0.91
C PHE A 38 2.91 10.32 1.50
N LEU A 39 3.37 9.53 2.46
CA LEU A 39 2.52 8.54 3.13
C LEU A 39 1.31 9.18 3.80
N GLY A 40 1.49 10.34 4.46
CA GLY A 40 0.36 11.10 5.04
C GLY A 40 -0.73 11.41 4.02
N HIS A 41 -0.36 12.01 2.89
CA HIS A 41 -1.32 12.32 1.82
C HIS A 41 -1.96 11.06 1.19
N LEU A 42 -1.21 9.96 1.08
CA LEU A 42 -1.77 8.70 0.59
C LEU A 42 -2.83 8.15 1.56
N LEU A 43 -2.58 8.22 2.86
CA LEU A 43 -3.52 7.80 3.91
C LEU A 43 -4.80 8.63 3.87
N GLU A 44 -4.70 9.95 3.68
CA GLU A 44 -5.87 10.82 3.54
C GLU A 44 -6.68 10.51 2.27
N ARG A 45 -6.00 10.31 1.14
CA ARG A 45 -6.66 10.14 -0.16
C ARG A 45 -7.29 8.77 -0.35
N LYS A 46 -6.59 7.71 0.07
CA LYS A 46 -6.96 6.31 -0.22
C LYS A 46 -7.17 5.44 1.01
N GLY A 47 -6.88 5.95 2.20
CA GLY A 47 -6.98 5.20 3.44
C GLY A 47 -5.81 4.24 3.70
N VAL A 48 -5.87 3.57 4.85
CA VAL A 48 -4.83 2.62 5.31
C VAL A 48 -4.80 1.34 4.48
N GLU A 49 -5.94 0.95 3.90
CA GLU A 49 -6.11 -0.24 3.06
C GLU A 49 -5.08 -0.26 1.92
N GLU A 50 -4.98 0.82 1.14
CA GLU A 50 -4.04 0.93 0.03
C GLU A 50 -2.57 0.83 0.52
N VAL A 51 -2.26 1.37 1.69
CA VAL A 51 -0.90 1.31 2.26
C VAL A 51 -0.52 -0.13 2.57
N ILE A 52 -1.44 -0.89 3.16
CA ILE A 52 -1.26 -2.31 3.49
C ILE A 52 -1.15 -3.14 2.21
N VAL A 53 -2.05 -2.95 1.24
CA VAL A 53 -2.01 -3.67 -0.05
C VAL A 53 -0.68 -3.43 -0.76
N ARG A 54 -0.21 -2.18 -0.83
CA ARG A 54 1.10 -1.85 -1.43
C ARG A 54 2.27 -2.45 -0.68
N ALA A 55 2.19 -2.54 0.65
CA ALA A 55 3.23 -3.18 1.46
C ALA A 55 3.27 -4.68 1.19
N VAL A 56 2.13 -5.38 1.27
CA VAL A 56 2.03 -6.82 1.04
C VAL A 56 2.40 -7.19 -0.39
N SER A 57 1.94 -6.42 -1.38
CA SER A 57 2.31 -6.61 -2.79
C SER A 57 3.82 -6.62 -3.02
N ARG A 58 4.57 -5.83 -2.24
CA ARG A 58 6.05 -5.80 -2.29
C ARG A 58 6.71 -6.93 -1.52
N MET A 59 6.02 -7.55 -0.56
CA MET A 59 6.52 -8.71 0.20
C MET A 59 6.29 -10.03 -0.54
N LEU A 60 5.33 -10.08 -1.46
CA LEU A 60 5.04 -11.27 -2.23
C LEU A 60 6.09 -11.54 -3.34
N PRO A 61 6.30 -12.81 -3.72
CA PRO A 61 7.15 -13.17 -4.85
C PRO A 61 6.70 -12.49 -6.15
N LYS A 62 7.64 -11.99 -6.94
CA LYS A 62 7.36 -11.37 -8.24
C LYS A 62 7.11 -12.45 -9.30
N ASN A 63 5.90 -12.97 -9.35
CA ASN A 63 5.47 -13.96 -10.34
C ASN A 63 4.02 -13.70 -10.80
N LYS A 64 3.50 -14.52 -11.72
CA LYS A 64 2.12 -14.42 -12.24
C LYS A 64 1.04 -14.70 -11.19
N LEU A 65 1.39 -15.36 -10.09
CA LEU A 65 0.44 -15.71 -9.02
C LEU A 65 0.28 -14.56 -8.00
N ARG A 66 1.18 -13.58 -8.00
CA ARG A 66 1.16 -12.45 -7.05
C ARG A 66 -0.18 -11.74 -7.03
N ASP A 67 -0.73 -11.44 -8.21
CA ASP A 67 -1.98 -10.69 -8.32
C ASP A 67 -3.16 -11.53 -7.84
N ARG A 68 -3.10 -12.87 -8.01
CA ARG A 68 -4.09 -13.79 -7.44
C ARG A 68 -3.99 -13.85 -5.91
N MET A 69 -2.78 -13.93 -5.36
CA MET A 69 -2.56 -13.96 -3.91
C MET A 69 -2.98 -12.65 -3.22
N LEU A 70 -2.88 -11.51 -3.91
CA LEU A 70 -3.34 -10.22 -3.40
C LEU A 70 -4.87 -10.15 -3.26
N LEU A 71 -5.63 -10.91 -4.06
CA LEU A 71 -7.08 -10.96 -3.96
C LEU A 71 -7.56 -11.73 -2.72
N ASN A 72 -6.72 -12.58 -2.13
CA ASN A 72 -7.05 -13.35 -0.93
C ASN A 72 -6.95 -12.52 0.37
N ILE A 73 -6.69 -11.22 0.27
CA ILE A 73 -6.54 -10.33 1.42
C ILE A 73 -7.76 -9.42 1.48
N GLU A 74 -8.49 -9.51 2.58
CA GLU A 74 -9.62 -8.63 2.87
C GLU A 74 -9.24 -7.70 4.04
N ILE A 75 -9.46 -6.39 3.86
CA ILE A 75 -9.07 -5.37 4.84
C ILE A 75 -10.32 -4.63 5.29
N THR A 76 -10.58 -4.67 6.58
CA THR A 76 -11.64 -3.90 7.22
C THR A 76 -11.06 -2.66 7.87
N LYS A 77 -11.78 -1.52 7.75
CA LYS A 77 -11.43 -0.27 8.42
C LYS A 77 -11.40 -0.42 9.93
#